data_AF-A0AB39RDY5-F1
#
_entry.id   AF-A0AB39RDY5-F1
#
_cell.length_a   1.000
_cell.length_b   1.000
_cell.length_c   1.000
_cell.angle_alpha   90.00
_cell.angle_beta   90.00
_cell.angle_gamma   90.00
#
_symmetry.space_group_name_H-M   'P 1'
#
loop_
_entity.id
_entity.type
_entity.pdbx_description
1 polymer ?
#
loop_
_entity_poly.entity_id
_entity_poly.type
_entity_poly.pdbx_seq_one_letter_code
_entity_poly.pdbx_strand_id
1 'polypeptide(L)'
;MSSLQTFLGVAPDCQGYFLDRLSLERIDDVDALEIGLRWGPEKPDMTLAFRDVYFCSIERPPGPGDAPLDQVTATLLEPSDSPWPEGLALELIRSSSLPALIWFRAEGPVQVSVLAAIASVSLEIM
;
A
#
# COMPACT_ATOMS: atom_id res chain seq x y z
N MET A 1 12.73 -12.56 -9.53
CA MET A 1 12.21 -11.20 -9.32
C MET A 1 12.17 -10.94 -7.83
N SER A 2 12.55 -9.75 -7.37
CA SER A 2 12.40 -9.38 -5.96
C SER A 2 10.92 -9.25 -5.60
N SER A 3 10.56 -9.43 -4.32
CA SER A 3 9.18 -9.25 -3.84
C SER A 3 8.60 -7.89 -4.22
N LEU A 4 9.42 -6.83 -4.16
CA LEU A 4 9.07 -5.47 -4.58
C LEU A 4 8.73 -5.37 -6.07
N GLN A 5 9.49 -6.02 -6.96
CA GLN A 5 9.16 -6.03 -8.40
C GLN A 5 7.84 -6.73 -8.68
N THR A 6 7.59 -7.86 -8.00
CA THR A 6 6.29 -8.55 -8.09
C THR A 6 5.17 -7.65 -7.60
N PHE A 7 5.36 -6.98 -6.46
CA PHE A 7 4.36 -6.07 -5.91
C PHE A 7 4.04 -4.92 -6.88
N LEU A 8 5.06 -4.27 -7.46
CA LEU A 8 4.87 -3.17 -8.42
C LEU A 8 4.07 -3.62 -9.66
N GLY A 9 4.26 -4.86 -10.11
CA GLY A 9 3.52 -5.41 -11.23
C GLY A 9 2.07 -5.76 -10.89
N VAL A 10 1.79 -6.20 -9.66
CA VAL A 10 0.49 -6.72 -9.24
C VAL A 10 -0.41 -5.65 -8.61
N ALA A 11 0.15 -4.68 -7.88
CA ALA A 11 -0.65 -3.69 -7.15
C ALA A 11 -1.68 -2.96 -8.03
N PRO A 12 -1.37 -2.54 -9.29
CA PRO A 12 -2.37 -1.91 -10.16
C PRO A 12 -3.56 -2.82 -10.49
N ASP A 13 -3.38 -4.15 -10.51
CA ASP A 13 -4.44 -5.13 -10.80
C ASP A 13 -5.45 -5.25 -9.64
N CYS A 14 -5.13 -4.66 -8.48
CA CYS A 14 -6.05 -4.54 -7.35
C CYS A 14 -7.14 -3.47 -7.55
N GLN A 15 -7.08 -2.67 -8.63
CA GLN A 15 -8.18 -1.79 -8.99
C GLN A 15 -9.48 -2.60 -9.18
N GLY A 16 -10.58 -2.11 -8.62
CA GLY A 16 -11.88 -2.80 -8.63
C GLY A 16 -12.11 -3.76 -7.46
N TYR A 17 -11.09 -4.06 -6.64
CA TYR A 17 -11.29 -4.81 -5.40
C TYR A 17 -11.95 -3.93 -4.33
N PHE A 18 -12.70 -4.55 -3.43
CA PHE A 18 -13.20 -3.95 -2.20
C PHE A 18 -12.15 -4.06 -1.10
N LEU A 19 -12.00 -3.01 -0.30
CA LEU A 19 -11.17 -3.04 0.90
C LEU A 19 -11.95 -3.72 2.04
N ASP A 20 -11.59 -4.96 2.37
CA ASP A 20 -12.27 -5.78 3.38
C ASP A 20 -11.65 -5.58 4.77
N ARG A 21 -10.32 -5.48 4.82
CA ARG A 21 -9.56 -5.39 6.08
C ARG A 21 -8.43 -4.39 5.96
N LEU A 22 -8.20 -3.64 7.03
CA LEU A 22 -6.98 -2.86 7.23
C LEU A 22 -6.52 -3.07 8.67
N SER A 23 -5.31 -3.59 8.86
CA SER A 23 -4.68 -3.76 10.17
C SER A 23 -3.32 -3.08 10.20
N LEU A 24 -3.12 -2.16 11.13
CA LEU A 24 -1.83 -1.54 11.42
C LEU A 24 -1.40 -1.99 12.82
N GLU A 25 -0.29 -2.71 12.87
CA GLU A 25 0.24 -3.33 14.09
C GLU A 25 1.75 -3.07 14.17
N ARG A 26 2.32 -3.27 15.36
CA ARG A 26 3.77 -3.27 15.55
C ARG A 26 4.22 -4.71 15.78
N ILE A 27 5.10 -5.21 14.91
CA ILE A 27 5.62 -6.58 14.94
C ILE A 27 7.14 -6.48 14.96
N ASP A 28 7.79 -7.12 15.94
CA ASP A 28 9.25 -7.10 16.11
C ASP A 28 9.85 -5.68 16.11
N ASP A 29 9.20 -4.75 16.82
CA ASP A 29 9.54 -3.32 16.91
C ASP A 29 9.43 -2.52 15.60
N VAL A 30 8.82 -3.10 14.56
CA VAL A 30 8.61 -2.48 13.26
C VAL A 30 7.11 -2.31 12.99
N ASP A 31 6.72 -1.16 12.43
CA ASP A 31 5.34 -0.93 12.03
C ASP A 31 5.00 -1.76 10.77
N ALA A 32 3.88 -2.48 10.86
CA ALA A 32 3.41 -3.47 9.91
C ALA A 32 1.96 -3.16 9.51
N LEU A 33 1.71 -3.00 8.21
CA LEU A 33 0.37 -2.76 7.68
C LEU A 33 -0.06 -3.96 6.82
N GLU A 34 -1.28 -4.41 7.01
CA GLU A 34 -1.93 -5.40 6.14
C GLU A 34 -3.24 -4.84 5.60
N ILE A 35 -3.43 -4.97 4.29
CA ILE A 35 -4.66 -4.60 3.59
C ILE A 35 -5.22 -5.86 2.95
N GLY A 36 -6.39 -6.28 3.40
CA GLY A 36 -7.17 -7.36 2.80
C GLY A 36 -8.12 -6.80 1.75
N LEU A 37 -8.12 -7.42 0.58
CA LEU A 37 -8.87 -7.03 -0.60
C LEU A 37 -9.77 -8.19 -1.06
N ARG A 38 -11.03 -7.90 -1.33
CA ARG A 38 -12.00 -8.88 -1.82
C ARG A 38 -12.56 -8.49 -3.18
N TRP A 39 -12.67 -9.44 -4.09
CA TRP A 39 -13.39 -9.24 -5.37
C TRP A 39 -14.76 -9.92 -5.36
N GLY A 40 -14.85 -11.09 -4.73
CA GLY A 40 -16.00 -12.00 -4.86
C GLY A 40 -15.64 -13.22 -5.71
N PRO A 41 -16.62 -14.02 -6.17
CA PRO A 41 -16.37 -15.37 -6.70
C PRO A 41 -15.56 -15.44 -8.00
N GLU A 42 -15.36 -14.30 -8.68
CA GLU A 42 -14.68 -14.25 -9.98
C GLU A 42 -13.16 -14.17 -9.88
N LYS A 43 -12.61 -13.72 -8.74
CA LYS A 43 -11.17 -13.59 -8.52
C LYS A 43 -10.81 -13.95 -7.08
N PRO A 44 -9.61 -14.48 -6.83
CA PRO A 44 -9.15 -14.72 -5.47
C PRO A 44 -9.04 -13.39 -4.69
N ASP A 45 -9.29 -13.50 -3.39
CA ASP A 45 -9.01 -12.43 -2.43
C ASP A 45 -7.49 -12.23 -2.32
N MET A 46 -7.08 -11.01 -2.00
CA MET A 46 -5.67 -10.62 -1.97
C MET A 46 -5.33 -9.95 -0.66
N THR A 47 -4.14 -10.24 -0.13
CA THR A 47 -3.57 -9.50 0.99
C THR A 47 -2.32 -8.77 0.52
N LEU A 48 -2.30 -7.44 0.72
CA LEU A 48 -1.13 -6.60 0.56
C LEU A 48 -0.51 -6.39 1.95
N ALA A 49 0.75 -6.78 2.10
CA ALA A 49 1.48 -6.64 3.35
C ALA A 49 2.64 -5.66 3.18
N PHE A 50 2.76 -4.73 4.13
CA PHE A 50 3.83 -3.75 4.21
C PHE A 50 4.56 -3.91 5.55
N ARG A 51 5.88 -3.78 5.52
CA ARG A 51 6.76 -3.78 6.71
C ARG A 51 7.78 -2.66 6.57
N ASP A 52 8.33 -2.22 7.68
CA ASP A 52 9.15 -1.00 7.77
C ASP A 52 8.39 0.20 7.19
N VAL A 53 7.19 0.45 7.74
CA VAL A 53 6.31 1.53 7.32
C VAL A 53 6.83 2.88 7.84
N TYR A 54 7.16 3.80 6.94
CA TYR A 54 7.63 5.16 7.26
C TYR A 54 6.49 6.18 7.28
N PHE A 55 5.42 5.90 6.53
CA PHE A 55 4.26 6.77 6.46
C PHE A 55 3.02 5.93 6.10
N CYS A 56 1.91 6.22 6.76
CA CYS A 56 0.60 5.66 6.44
C CYS A 56 -0.45 6.74 6.67
N SER A 57 -1.25 7.05 5.65
CA SER A 57 -2.46 7.84 5.77
C SER A 57 -3.66 7.06 5.26
N ILE A 58 -4.77 7.19 5.99
CA ILE A 58 -6.05 6.55 5.66
C ILE A 58 -7.12 7.60 5.84
N GLU A 59 -7.78 7.96 4.74
CA GLU A 59 -8.89 8.92 4.75
C GLU A 59 -10.16 8.22 4.29
N ARG A 60 -11.25 8.44 5.02
CA ARG A 60 -12.56 7.86 4.74
C ARG A 60 -13.59 8.98 4.57
N PRO A 61 -14.03 9.30 3.35
CA PRO A 61 -15.15 10.20 3.15
C PRO A 61 -16.41 9.65 3.85
N PRO A 62 -17.31 10.52 4.33
CA PRO A 62 -18.57 10.11 4.92
C PRO A 62 -19.45 9.41 3.87
N GLY A 63 -19.91 8.19 4.17
CA GLY A 63 -20.77 7.42 3.28
C GLY A 63 -20.68 5.92 3.54
N PRO A 64 -21.45 5.09 2.80
CA PRO A 64 -21.25 3.66 2.81
C PRO A 64 -19.88 3.37 2.21
N GLY A 65 -18.91 2.96 3.04
CA GLY A 65 -17.53 2.66 2.63
C GLY A 65 -17.39 1.38 1.81
N ASP A 66 -18.44 1.01 1.08
CA ASP A 66 -18.65 -0.30 0.47
C ASP A 66 -18.70 -0.15 -1.06
N ALA A 67 -17.62 0.42 -1.59
CA ALA A 67 -17.38 0.58 -3.02
C ALA A 67 -16.01 -0.03 -3.38
N PRO A 68 -15.80 -0.41 -4.64
CA PRO A 68 -14.50 -0.88 -5.08
C PRO A 68 -13.48 0.28 -5.11
N LEU A 69 -12.19 -0.07 -5.07
CA LEU A 69 -11.10 0.87 -5.29
C LEU A 69 -11.10 1.37 -6.73
N ASP A 70 -11.09 2.69 -6.90
CA ASP A 70 -11.16 3.37 -8.20
C ASP A 70 -9.81 3.37 -8.90
N GLN A 71 -8.73 3.58 -8.13
CA GLN A 71 -7.37 3.63 -8.65
C GLN A 71 -6.41 3.02 -7.64
N VAL A 72 -5.49 2.17 -8.11
CA VAL A 72 -4.40 1.62 -7.30
C VAL A 72 -3.10 1.83 -8.04
N THR A 73 -2.11 2.41 -7.36
CA THR A 73 -0.77 2.65 -7.92
C THR A 73 0.30 2.27 -6.92
N ALA A 74 1.45 1.83 -7.44
CA ALA A 74 2.63 1.57 -6.65
C ALA A 74 3.86 2.09 -7.40
N THR A 75 4.68 2.89 -6.72
CA THR A 75 5.87 3.51 -7.30
C THR A 75 7.08 3.16 -6.46
N LEU A 76 8.17 2.73 -7.10
CA LEU A 76 9.46 2.58 -6.45
C LEU A 76 10.14 3.94 -6.33
N LEU A 77 10.55 4.29 -5.12
CA LEU A 77 11.31 5.49 -4.81
C LEU A 77 12.73 5.07 -4.43
N GLU A 78 13.67 5.34 -5.33
CA GLU A 78 15.09 5.12 -5.06
C GLU A 78 15.60 6.07 -3.96
N PRO A 79 16.64 5.67 -3.21
CA PRO A 79 17.32 6.54 -2.25
C PRO A 79 17.76 7.84 -2.91
N SER A 80 17.44 8.98 -2.31
CA SER A 80 17.73 10.29 -2.89
C SER A 80 17.64 11.39 -1.83
N ASP A 81 18.41 12.47 -2.00
CA ASP A 81 18.26 13.71 -1.21
C ASP A 81 17.31 14.72 -1.90
N SER A 82 16.69 14.33 -3.01
CA SER A 82 15.65 15.14 -3.65
C SER A 82 14.38 15.19 -2.80
N PRO A 83 13.49 16.17 -2.98
CA PRO A 83 12.21 16.19 -2.28
C PRO A 83 11.37 14.91 -2.49
N TRP A 84 10.42 14.69 -1.59
CA TRP A 84 9.39 13.68 -1.81
C TRP A 84 8.52 14.03 -3.04
N PRO A 85 7.99 13.03 -3.76
CA PRO A 85 7.02 13.27 -4.82
C PRO A 85 5.80 14.05 -4.30
N GLU A 86 5.18 14.82 -5.19
CA GLU A 86 3.94 15.54 -4.89
C GLU A 86 2.85 14.58 -4.39
N GLY A 87 2.18 14.93 -3.30
CA GLY A 87 1.16 14.09 -2.65
C GLY A 87 1.66 13.28 -1.44
N LEU A 88 2.97 13.23 -1.19
CA LEU A 88 3.54 12.66 0.04
C LEU A 88 3.80 13.78 1.06
N ALA A 89 2.81 14.07 1.90
CA ALA A 89 2.89 15.09 2.95
C ALA A 89 3.45 14.49 4.26
N LEU A 90 4.72 14.08 4.25
CA LEU A 90 5.43 13.60 5.44
C LEU A 90 6.50 14.59 5.90
N GLU A 91 6.68 14.71 7.22
CA GLU A 91 7.70 15.58 7.83
C GLU A 91 9.11 14.97 7.80
N LEU A 92 9.22 13.68 7.48
CA LEU A 92 10.50 13.00 7.32
C LEU A 92 11.29 13.61 6.16
N ILE A 93 12.54 14.02 6.39
CA ILE A 93 13.43 14.49 5.34
C ILE A 93 13.88 13.29 4.49
N ARG A 94 13.64 13.35 3.17
CA ARG A 94 14.13 12.34 2.25
C ARG A 94 15.66 12.39 2.20
N SER A 95 16.30 11.23 2.27
CA SER A 95 17.76 11.12 2.23
C SER A 95 18.20 9.91 1.41
N SER A 96 19.37 10.00 0.78
CA SER A 96 20.06 8.89 0.14
C SER A 96 20.50 7.78 1.11
N SER A 97 20.40 8.02 2.42
CA SER A 97 20.63 7.02 3.46
C SER A 97 19.43 6.10 3.73
N LEU A 98 18.23 6.47 3.27
CA LEU A 98 17.06 5.62 3.34
C LEU A 98 17.20 4.45 2.35
N PRO A 99 16.59 3.28 2.64
CA PRO A 99 16.52 2.20 1.65
C PRO A 99 15.64 2.63 0.46
N ALA A 100 15.61 1.82 -0.59
CA ALA A 100 14.57 1.95 -1.61
C ALA A 100 13.21 1.74 -0.94
N LEU A 101 12.25 2.61 -1.24
CA LEU A 101 10.92 2.59 -0.63
C LEU A 101 9.87 2.36 -1.71
N ILE A 102 8.79 1.70 -1.34
CA ILE A 102 7.58 1.66 -2.16
C ILE A 102 6.58 2.66 -1.65
N TRP A 103 6.07 3.47 -2.56
CA TRP A 103 4.93 4.33 -2.32
C TRP A 103 3.70 3.71 -2.97
N PHE A 104 2.84 3.13 -2.14
CA PHE A 104 1.55 2.56 -2.53
C PHE A 104 0.45 3.58 -2.29
N ARG A 105 -0.47 3.68 -3.26
CA ARG A 105 -1.67 4.51 -3.15
C ARG A 105 -2.88 3.74 -3.65
N ALA A 106 -3.96 3.84 -2.90
CA ALA A 106 -5.29 3.43 -3.34
C ALA A 106 -6.27 4.59 -3.16
N GLU A 107 -7.14 4.80 -4.14
CA GLU A 107 -8.18 5.82 -4.15
C GLU A 107 -9.55 5.16 -4.35
N GLY A 108 -10.62 5.84 -3.91
CA GLY A 108 -12.00 5.37 -3.97
C GLY A 108 -12.76 5.70 -2.67
N PRO A 109 -13.57 4.78 -2.11
CA PRO A 109 -14.30 5.02 -0.87
C PRO A 109 -13.39 5.13 0.36
N VAL A 110 -12.14 4.68 0.24
CA VAL A 110 -11.07 4.88 1.20
C VAL A 110 -9.86 5.32 0.40
N GLN A 111 -9.23 6.41 0.82
CA GLN A 111 -7.93 6.82 0.29
C GLN A 111 -6.85 6.28 1.23
N VAL A 112 -5.92 5.52 0.68
CA VAL A 112 -4.81 4.93 1.43
C VAL A 112 -3.52 5.37 0.75
N SER A 113 -2.56 5.88 1.52
CA SER A 113 -1.20 6.16 1.04
C SER A 113 -0.20 5.60 2.03
N VAL A 114 0.69 4.74 1.54
CA VAL A 114 1.64 3.98 2.37
C VAL A 114 3.03 4.12 1.77
N LEU A 115 4.00 4.46 2.62
CA LEU A 115 5.41 4.43 2.29
C LEU A 115 6.08 3.36 3.15
N ALA A 116 6.69 2.36 2.54
CA ALA A 116 7.32 1.24 3.25
C ALA A 116 8.61 0.77 2.56
N ALA A 117 9.55 0.16 3.29
CA ALA A 117 10.73 -0.44 2.65
C ALA A 117 10.46 -1.85 2.11
N ILE A 118 9.47 -2.55 2.68
CA ILE A 118 9.10 -3.91 2.28
C ILE A 118 7.63 -3.93 1.92
N ALA A 119 7.32 -4.53 0.76
CA ALA A 119 5.96 -4.89 0.39
C ALA A 119 5.90 -6.25 -0.28
N SER A 120 4.81 -6.96 -0.03
CA SER A 120 4.47 -8.22 -0.65
C SER A 120 2.97 -8.33 -0.91
N VAL A 121 2.63 -9.21 -1.85
CA VAL A 121 1.26 -9.55 -2.20
C VAL A 121 1.10 -11.06 -2.10
N SER A 122 0.00 -11.50 -1.49
CA SER A 122 -0.38 -12.90 -1.41
C SER A 122 -1.81 -13.09 -1.90
N LEU A 123 -2.03 -14.14 -2.68
CA LEU A 123 -3.37 -14.60 -3.04
C LEU A 123 -3.87 -15.51 -1.92
N GLU A 124 -5.09 -15.28 -1.45
CA GLU A 124 -5.77 -16.22 -0.57
C GLU A 124 -6.37 -17.32 -1.43
N ILE A 125 -5.84 -18.54 -1.29
CA ILE A 125 -6.36 -19.73 -1.95
C ILE A 125 -7.29 -20.40 -0.94
N MET A 126 -8.59 -20.36 -1.22
CA MET A 126 -9.61 -21.14 -0.51
C MET A 126 -9.62 -22.61 -0.95
#